data_AF-A0A959SZV6-F1
#
_entry.id   AF-A0A959SZV6-F1
#
_cell.length_a   1.000
_cell.length_b   1.000
_cell.length_c   1.000
_cell.angle_alpha   90.00
_cell.angle_beta   90.00
_cell.angle_gamma   90.00
#
_symmetry.space_group_name_H-M   'P 1'
#
loop_
_entity.id
_entity.type
_entity.pdbx_description
1 polymer ?
#
loop_
_entity_poly.entity_id
_entity_poly.type
_entity_poly.pdbx_seq_one_letter_code
_entity_poly.pdbx_strand_id
1 'polypeptide(L)' 'LLPERGAFDHKGDHGHALLLAGARGRVGAAVLATRACLRSGAGLVTSAVPGHALPILQATAPEAMCLPD' A
#
# COMPACT_ATOMS: atom_id res chain seq x y z
N LEU A 1 -18.97 -2.21 -8.87
CA LEU A 1 -18.44 -2.38 -10.24
C LEU A 1 -17.00 -2.84 -10.14
N LEU A 2 -16.59 -3.84 -10.91
CA LEU A 2 -15.20 -4.27 -11.02
C LEU A 2 -14.63 -3.66 -12.31
N PRO A 3 -13.47 -2.97 -12.27
CA PRO A 3 -12.86 -2.40 -13.47
C PRO A 3 -12.32 -3.49 -14.39
N GLU A 4 -12.38 -3.26 -15.72
CA GLU A 4 -11.74 -4.13 -16.70
C GLU A 4 -10.20 -3.96 -16.66
N ARG A 5 -9.47 -5.00 -17.08
CA ARG A 5 -8.00 -4.96 -17.23
C ARG A 5 -7.60 -5.39 -18.63
N GLY A 6 -6.94 -4.51 -19.36
CA GLY A 6 -6.41 -4.78 -20.69
C GLY A 6 -5.16 -5.65 -20.67
N ALA A 7 -4.93 -6.38 -21.76
CA ALA A 7 -3.76 -7.26 -21.90
C ALA A 7 -2.42 -6.52 -21.93
N PHE A 8 -2.44 -5.22 -22.22
CA PHE A 8 -1.26 -4.36 -22.32
C PHE A 8 -1.22 -3.26 -21.24
N ASP A 9 -2.09 -3.36 -20.23
CA ASP A 9 -2.09 -2.43 -19.11
C ASP A 9 -0.82 -2.63 -18.27
N HIS A 10 -0.33 -1.54 -17.70
CA HIS A 10 0.74 -1.53 -16.73
C HIS A 10 0.25 -1.02 -15.37
N LYS A 11 1.14 -1.08 -14.38
CA LYS A 11 0.88 -0.65 -12.99
C LYS A 11 0.35 0.79 -12.81
N GLY A 12 0.41 1.64 -13.83
CA GLY A 12 -0.07 3.02 -13.77
C GLY A 12 -1.54 3.14 -14.15
N ASP A 13 -2.01 2.28 -15.06
CA ASP A 13 -3.40 2.25 -15.52
C ASP A 13 -4.37 1.83 -14.40
N HIS A 14 -3.85 1.10 -13.41
CA HIS A 14 -4.60 0.65 -12.24
C HIS A 14 -4.43 1.58 -11.02
N GLY A 15 -3.98 2.82 -11.26
CA GLY A 15 -3.87 3.86 -10.25
C GLY A 15 -2.73 3.70 -9.25
N HIS A 16 -2.45 4.80 -8.55
CA HIS A 16 -1.46 4.85 -7.48
C HIS A 16 -2.11 5.37 -6.20
N ALA A 17 -2.25 4.50 -5.20
CA ALA A 17 -2.82 4.85 -3.92
C ALA A 17 -1.76 5.36 -2.93
N LEU A 18 -2.08 6.42 -2.20
CA LEU A 18 -1.35 6.86 -1.02
C LEU A 18 -2.19 6.54 0.22
N LEU A 19 -1.65 5.76 1.16
CA LEU A 19 -2.26 5.49 2.46
C LEU A 19 -1.55 6.28 3.54
N LEU A 20 -2.29 7.10 4.28
CA LEU A 20 -1.83 7.78 5.49
C LEU A 20 -2.33 6.97 6.68
N ALA A 21 -1.48 6.13 7.27
CA ALA A 21 -1.94 5.17 8.27
C ALA A 21 -0.84 4.79 9.26
N GLY A 22 -1.28 4.22 10.39
CA GLY A 22 -0.39 3.72 11.42
C GLY A 22 0.02 4.78 12.45
N ALA A 23 0.27 4.29 13.66
CA ALA A 23 0.77 5.07 14.79
C ALA A 23 1.55 4.12 15.70
N ARG A 24 2.22 4.65 16.73
CA ARG A 24 2.78 3.82 17.80
C ARG A 24 1.68 2.93 18.39
N GLY A 25 1.93 1.63 18.48
CA GLY A 25 0.97 0.62 18.93
C GLY A 25 -0.18 0.30 17.96
N ARG A 26 -0.23 0.93 16.78
CA ARG A 26 -1.32 0.77 15.78
C ARG A 26 -0.81 0.55 14.35
N VAL A 27 0.43 0.08 14.20
CA VAL A 27 1.05 -0.17 12.88
C VAL A 27 0.29 -1.23 12.08
N GLY A 28 -0.35 -2.20 12.75
CA GLY A 28 -1.17 -3.22 12.09
C GLY A 28 -2.29 -2.64 11.21
N ALA A 29 -2.84 -1.47 11.56
CA ALA A 29 -3.83 -0.80 10.73
C ALA A 29 -3.26 -0.40 9.35
N ALA A 30 -2.03 0.12 9.31
CA ALA A 30 -1.34 0.43 8.06
C ALA A 30 -1.10 -0.86 7.25
N VAL A 31 -0.57 -1.91 7.87
CA VAL A 31 -0.30 -3.19 7.20
C VAL A 31 -1.56 -3.76 6.56
N LEU A 32 -2.68 -3.82 7.30
CA LEU A 32 -3.94 -4.36 6.80
C LEU A 32 -4.47 -3.55 5.62
N ALA A 33 -4.47 -2.22 5.73
CA ALA A 33 -4.96 -1.33 4.69
C ALA A 33 -4.09 -1.41 3.42
N THR A 34 -2.76 -1.40 3.57
CA THR A 34 -1.81 -1.52 2.45
C THR A 34 -1.98 -2.84 1.69
N ARG A 35 -2.05 -3.97 2.41
CA ARG A 35 -2.25 -5.29 1.79
C ARG A 35 -3.61 -5.40 1.12
N ALA A 36 -4.67 -4.88 1.75
CA ALA A 36 -6.00 -4.86 1.16
C ALA A 36 -6.03 -4.02 -0.12
N CYS A 37 -5.36 -2.86 -0.14
CA CYS A 37 -5.27 -2.00 -1.31
C CYS A 37 -4.57 -2.70 -2.49
N LEU A 38 -3.41 -3.32 -2.25
CA LEU A 38 -2.70 -4.12 -3.25
C LEU A 38 -3.58 -5.27 -3.78
N ARG A 39 -4.23 -6.01 -2.87
CA ARG A 39 -5.11 -7.14 -3.22
C ARG A 39 -6.38 -6.71 -3.96
N SER A 40 -6.81 -5.47 -3.80
CA SER A 40 -7.97 -4.90 -4.48
C SER A 40 -7.66 -4.46 -5.91
N GLY A 41 -6.40 -4.56 -6.34
CA GLY A 41 -5.99 -4.33 -7.72
C GLY A 41 -5.35 -2.97 -7.99
N ALA A 42 -5.02 -2.19 -6.94
CA ALA A 42 -4.22 -0.98 -7.09
C ALA A 42 -2.87 -1.32 -7.74
N GLY A 43 -2.51 -0.60 -8.79
CA GLY A 43 -1.29 -0.87 -9.53
C GLY A 43 -0.03 -0.46 -8.77
N LEU A 44 -0.11 0.64 -8.01
CA LEU A 44 0.93 1.11 -7.11
C LEU A 44 0.34 1.51 -5.77
N VAL A 45 1.11 1.29 -4.70
CA VAL A 45 0.72 1.69 -3.35
C VAL A 45 1.93 2.30 -2.64
N THR A 46 1.76 3.52 -2.14
CA THR A 46 2.68 4.18 -1.20
C THR A 46 2.01 4.26 0.17
N SER A 47 2.68 3.79 1.20
CA SER A 47 2.21 3.91 2.58
C SER A 47 3.03 4.98 3.30
N ALA A 48 2.39 6.09 3.63
CA ALA A 48 2.92 7.11 4.52
C ALA A 48 2.65 6.69 5.96
N VAL A 49 3.72 6.34 6.68
CA VAL A 49 3.66 5.73 8.01
C VAL A 49 4.71 6.34 8.93
N PRO A 50 4.54 6.27 10.25
CA PRO A 50 5.57 6.71 11.18
C PRO A 50 6.92 6.02 10.92
N GLY A 51 8.06 6.69 11.07
CA GLY A 51 9.38 6.09 10.83
C GLY A 51 9.61 4.76 11.55
N HIS A 52 9.12 4.60 12.80
CA HIS A 52 9.22 3.34 13.55
C HIS A 52 8.40 2.17 12.96
N ALA A 53 7.44 2.46 12.08
CA ALA A 53 6.59 1.48 11.43
C ALA A 53 7.21 0.90 10.16
N LEU A 54 8.22 1.57 9.59
CA LEU A 54 8.91 1.16 8.36
C LEU A 54 9.35 -0.33 8.35
N PRO A 55 10.08 -0.85 9.37
CA PRO A 55 10.50 -2.25 9.35
C PRO A 55 9.32 -3.23 9.41
N ILE A 56 8.24 -2.88 10.10
CA ILE A 56 7.04 -3.72 10.19
C ILE A 56 6.34 -3.75 8.83
N LEU A 57 6.20 -2.60 8.17
CA LEU A 57 5.52 -2.54 6.88
C LEU A 57 6.33 -3.25 5.80
N GLN A 58 7.64 -2.98 5.70
CA GLN A 58 8.52 -3.63 4.73
C GLN A 58 8.65 -5.14 4.95
N ALA A 59 8.57 -5.62 6.19
CA ALA A 59 8.57 -7.07 6.46
C ALA A 59 7.25 -7.76 6.11
N THR A 60 6.12 -7.04 6.06
CA THR A 60 4.78 -7.63 5.91
C THR A 60 4.10 -7.35 4.57
N ALA A 61 4.52 -6.30 3.87
CA ALA A 61 4.05 -5.87 2.56
C ALA A 61 5.22 -5.24 1.76
N PRO A 62 6.26 -6.02 1.40
CA PRO A 62 7.45 -5.52 0.72
C PRO A 62 7.18 -4.91 -0.68
N GLU A 63 6.04 -5.23 -1.29
CA GLU A 63 5.63 -4.69 -2.60
C GLU A 63 5.16 -3.23 -2.51
N ALA A 64 4.79 -2.76 -1.32
CA ALA A 64 4.39 -1.38 -1.10
C ALA A 64 5.60 -0.46 -0.93
N MET A 65 5.55 0.69 -1.59
CA MET A 65 6.47 1.78 -1.30
C MET A 65 6.17 2.36 0.08
N CYS A 66 7.20 2.84 0.78
CA CYS A 66 7.07 3.47 2.08
C CYS A 66 7.55 4.92 2.03
N LEU A 67 6.77 5.82 2.63
CA LEU A 67 7.14 7.21 2.86
C LEU A 67 7.14 7.45 4.38
N PRO A 68 8.27 7.22 5.08
CA PRO A 68 8.35 7.53 6.50
C PRO A 68 8.26 9.05 6.74
N ASP A 69 7.67 9.45 7.86
CA ASP A 69 7.75 10.82 8.39
C ASP A 69 9.06 11.10 9.16
#